data_AF-A0A0B7A0J1-F1
#
_entry.id   AF-A0A0B7A0J1-F1
#
_cell.length_a   1.000
_cell.length_b   1.000
_cell.length_c   1.000
_cell.angle_alpha   90.00
_cell.angle_beta   90.00
_cell.angle_gamma   90.00
#
_symmetry.space_group_name_H-M   'P 1'
#
loop_
_entity.id
_entity.type
_entity.pdbx_description
1 polymer ?
#
loop_
_entity_poly.entity_id
_entity_poly.type
_entity_poly.pdbx_seq_one_letter_code
_entity_poly.pdbx_strand_id
1 'polypeptide(L)'
;MASSPNAELSVPFGFSRTSSLRRSGRKRHTFAAHIRQQLNDQLKCLEIKLETEVCIVTELQEFFRRRAEVEQEYARNLDKLVKSMITRHRAEKQKQEQWATMSTSACWKHLLGITRKQSQDHQSVAEIYSNHMVSRLAEIMDNSQRIFRKCRDIGAESHEDMMKVLNELQSAMKTYHIYQ
;
A
#
# COMPACT_ATOMS: atom_id res chain seq x y z
N MET A 1 -41.69 -80.11 23.25
CA MET A 1 -41.69 -78.85 22.48
C MET A 1 -40.64 -79.00 21.39
N ALA A 2 -40.82 -79.73 20.29
CA ALA A 2 -41.96 -79.81 19.37
C ALA A 2 -42.29 -78.46 18.69
N SER A 3 -41.73 -78.33 17.49
CA SER A 3 -42.44 -77.99 16.24
C SER A 3 -42.85 -76.54 15.96
N SER A 4 -42.16 -75.97 14.94
CA SER A 4 -42.60 -75.24 13.71
C SER A 4 -44.13 -75.21 13.43
N PRO A 5 -44.69 -74.40 12.48
CA PRO A 5 -44.08 -74.00 11.19
C PRO A 5 -44.62 -72.74 10.45
N ASN A 6 -44.18 -72.60 9.18
CA ASN A 6 -44.88 -72.04 8.00
C ASN A 6 -44.97 -70.52 7.82
N ALA A 7 -44.93 -69.97 6.60
CA ALA A 7 -44.63 -70.49 5.27
C ALA A 7 -44.43 -69.32 4.29
N GLU A 8 -43.57 -69.57 3.30
CA GLU A 8 -43.62 -69.22 1.87
C GLU A 8 -44.47 -68.06 1.35
N LEU A 9 -43.86 -67.29 0.43
CA LEU A 9 -44.28 -67.01 -0.97
C LEU A 9 -43.45 -65.78 -1.41
N SER A 10 -42.83 -65.62 -2.58
CA SER A 10 -42.52 -66.42 -3.76
C SER A 10 -41.53 -65.55 -4.56
N VAL A 11 -40.48 -66.14 -5.13
CA VAL A 11 -39.70 -65.50 -6.23
C VAL A 11 -40.38 -65.88 -7.55
N PRO A 12 -40.30 -65.07 -8.63
CA PRO A 12 -39.26 -65.36 -9.61
C PRO A 12 -38.71 -64.17 -10.44
N PHE A 13 -37.42 -64.29 -10.76
CA PHE A 13 -36.73 -63.97 -12.02
C PHE A 13 -36.63 -62.51 -12.54
N GLY A 14 -35.37 -62.09 -12.75
CA GLY A 14 -35.04 -60.99 -13.65
C GLY A 14 -33.61 -60.46 -13.47
N PHE A 15 -32.66 -61.02 -14.21
CA PHE A 15 -31.32 -60.47 -14.42
C PHE A 15 -31.39 -58.99 -14.84
N SER A 16 -30.59 -58.11 -14.23
CA SER A 16 -29.78 -57.12 -14.97
C SER A 16 -28.91 -56.27 -14.04
N ARG A 17 -27.62 -56.21 -14.39
CA ARG A 17 -26.65 -55.26 -13.87
C ARG A 17 -27.16 -53.83 -14.05
N THR A 18 -27.19 -53.05 -12.97
CA THR A 18 -27.04 -51.60 -13.09
C THR A 18 -25.92 -51.15 -12.18
N SER A 19 -24.73 -51.04 -12.77
CA SER A 19 -23.66 -50.21 -12.26
C SER A 19 -24.22 -48.80 -12.02
N SER A 20 -24.35 -48.41 -10.76
CA SER A 20 -24.53 -47.00 -10.40
C SER A 20 -23.25 -46.26 -10.82
N LEU A 21 -23.26 -45.70 -12.03
CA LEU A 21 -22.34 -44.62 -12.38
C LEU A 21 -22.71 -43.43 -11.50
N ARG A 22 -22.16 -43.42 -10.30
CA ARG A 22 -21.98 -42.22 -9.50
C ARG A 22 -21.01 -41.34 -10.31
N ARG A 23 -21.54 -40.58 -11.27
CA ARG A 23 -20.80 -39.53 -11.95
C ARG A 23 -20.42 -38.52 -10.87
N SER A 24 -19.22 -38.70 -10.34
CA SER A 24 -18.51 -37.69 -9.57
C SER A 24 -18.53 -36.42 -10.42
N GLY A 25 -19.39 -35.48 -10.05
CA GLY A 25 -19.56 -34.20 -10.70
C GLY A 25 -18.33 -33.36 -10.44
N ARG A 26 -17.22 -33.69 -11.10
CA ARG A 26 -16.09 -32.77 -11.26
C ARG A 26 -16.69 -31.58 -12.00
N LYS A 27 -16.95 -30.48 -11.29
CA LYS A 27 -17.38 -29.21 -11.87
C LYS A 27 -16.37 -28.88 -12.95
N ARG A 28 -16.67 -29.19 -14.22
CA ARG A 28 -15.85 -28.71 -15.33
C ARG A 28 -16.09 -27.22 -15.34
N HIS A 29 -15.11 -26.45 -14.89
CA HIS A 29 -15.13 -25.02 -15.12
C HIS A 29 -15.25 -24.82 -16.63
N THR A 30 -16.32 -24.15 -17.06
CA THR A 30 -16.46 -23.75 -18.45
C THR A 30 -15.30 -22.81 -18.78
N PHE A 31 -14.90 -22.75 -20.04
CA PHE A 31 -13.89 -21.79 -20.50
C PHE A 31 -14.21 -20.36 -20.02
N ALA A 32 -15.49 -19.96 -20.07
CA ALA A 32 -15.99 -18.70 -19.53
C ALA A 32 -15.74 -18.52 -18.01
N ALA A 33 -15.82 -19.59 -17.21
CA ALA A 33 -15.52 -19.52 -15.78
C ALA A 33 -14.01 -19.33 -15.52
N HIS A 34 -13.14 -19.90 -16.35
CA HIS A 34 -11.69 -19.68 -16.27
C HIS A 34 -11.32 -18.24 -16.64
N ILE A 35 -11.87 -17.71 -17.73
CA ILE A 35 -11.64 -16.31 -18.12
C ILE A 35 -12.12 -15.36 -17.03
N ARG A 36 -13.35 -15.54 -16.51
CA ARG A 36 -13.87 -14.72 -15.40
C ARG A 36 -12.95 -14.72 -14.19
N GLN A 37 -12.40 -15.87 -13.83
CA GLN A 37 -11.46 -15.97 -12.70
C GLN A 37 -10.20 -15.14 -12.97
N GLN A 38 -9.60 -15.26 -14.16
CA GLN A 38 -8.42 -14.47 -14.52
C GLN A 38 -8.69 -12.97 -14.52
N LEU A 39 -9.84 -12.53 -15.06
CA LEU A 39 -10.24 -11.12 -15.06
C LEU A 39 -10.41 -10.57 -13.62
N ASN A 40 -10.99 -11.36 -12.71
CA ASN A 40 -11.09 -10.99 -11.30
C ASN A 40 -9.71 -10.91 -10.64
N ASP A 41 -8.81 -11.83 -10.94
CA ASP A 41 -7.47 -11.84 -10.37
C ASP A 41 -6.62 -10.67 -10.88
N GLN A 42 -6.87 -10.19 -12.11
CA GLN A 42 -6.28 -8.94 -12.61
C GLN A 42 -6.71 -7.72 -11.78
N LEU A 43 -8.01 -7.59 -11.45
CA LEU A 43 -8.48 -6.48 -10.61
C LEU A 43 -7.91 -6.55 -9.19
N LYS A 44 -7.82 -7.76 -8.60
CA LYS A 44 -7.17 -7.95 -7.30
C LYS A 44 -5.68 -7.58 -7.33
N CYS A 45 -4.99 -7.89 -8.42
CA CYS A 45 -3.59 -7.51 -8.59
C CYS A 45 -3.42 -5.97 -8.54
N LEU A 46 -4.33 -5.23 -9.17
CA LEU A 46 -4.34 -3.76 -9.11
C LEU A 46 -4.60 -3.24 -7.69
N GLU A 47 -5.48 -3.90 -6.95
CA GLU A 47 -5.80 -3.56 -5.55
C GLU A 47 -4.59 -3.77 -4.64
N ILE A 48 -3.96 -4.94 -4.69
CA ILE A 48 -2.74 -5.26 -3.94
C ILE A 48 -1.62 -4.26 -4.26
N LYS A 49 -1.49 -3.85 -5.53
CA LYS A 49 -0.52 -2.84 -5.95
C LYS A 49 -0.80 -1.49 -5.27
N LEU A 50 -2.05 -1.03 -5.26
CA LEU A 50 -2.42 0.21 -4.56
C LEU A 50 -2.15 0.12 -3.06
N GLU A 51 -2.54 -0.98 -2.41
CA GLU A 51 -2.29 -1.19 -0.97
C GLU A 51 -0.81 -1.12 -0.63
N THR A 52 0.03 -1.75 -1.45
CA THR A 52 1.50 -1.70 -1.30
C THR A 52 2.01 -0.26 -1.44
N GLU A 53 1.53 0.48 -2.44
CA GLU A 53 1.93 1.87 -2.67
C GLU A 53 1.50 2.78 -1.50
N VAL A 54 0.27 2.64 -1.00
CA VAL A 54 -0.23 3.36 0.19
C VAL A 54 0.65 3.08 1.42
N CYS A 55 1.03 1.83 1.63
CA CYS A 55 1.93 1.45 2.71
C CYS A 55 3.29 2.15 2.60
N ILE A 56 3.93 2.08 1.43
CA ILE A 56 5.23 2.73 1.18
C ILE A 56 5.15 4.24 1.37
N VAL A 57 4.10 4.89 0.84
CA VAL A 57 3.92 6.34 0.99
C VAL A 57 3.74 6.73 2.46
N THR A 58 3.02 5.91 3.24
CA THR A 58 2.83 6.12 4.68
C THR A 58 4.16 6.02 5.44
N GLU A 59 4.98 5.01 5.14
CA GLU A 59 6.31 4.86 5.72
C GLU A 59 7.23 6.05 5.37
N LEU A 60 7.17 6.53 4.12
CA LEU A 60 7.93 7.71 3.69
C LEU A 60 7.48 8.98 4.41
N GLN A 61 6.19 9.19 4.61
CA GLN A 61 5.68 10.33 5.38
C GLN A 61 6.20 10.30 6.81
N GLU A 62 6.15 9.14 7.46
CA GLU A 62 6.68 8.98 8.82
C GLU A 62 8.19 9.23 8.88
N PHE A 63 8.93 8.73 7.90
CA PHE A 63 10.37 9.00 7.79
C PHE A 63 10.65 10.52 7.70
N PHE A 64 9.92 11.26 6.87
CA PHE A 64 10.10 12.71 6.76
C PHE A 64 9.71 13.47 8.02
N ARG A 65 8.67 13.02 8.76
CA ARG A 65 8.32 13.61 10.07
C ARG A 65 9.45 13.43 11.06
N ARG A 66 9.96 12.20 11.24
CA ARG A 66 11.09 11.93 12.14
C ARG A 66 12.35 12.67 11.72
N ARG A 67 12.62 12.73 10.41
CA ARG A 67 13.75 13.49 9.89
C ARG A 67 13.63 14.99 10.19
N ALA A 68 12.44 15.57 10.05
CA ALA A 68 12.18 16.96 10.42
C ALA A 68 12.44 17.22 11.91
N GLU A 69 12.03 16.30 12.79
CA GLU A 69 12.29 16.40 14.24
C GLU A 69 13.80 16.40 14.55
N VAL A 70 14.58 15.54 13.89
CA VAL A 70 16.05 15.49 14.05
C VAL A 70 16.69 16.80 13.60
N GLU A 71 16.32 17.30 12.41
CA GLU A 71 16.84 18.57 11.88
C GLU A 71 16.48 19.75 12.78
N GLN A 72 15.23 19.78 13.28
CA GLN A 72 14.76 20.82 14.19
C GLN A 72 15.50 20.79 15.54
N GLU A 73 15.77 19.61 16.08
CA GLU A 73 16.52 19.45 17.32
C GLU A 73 17.98 19.87 17.14
N TYR A 74 18.60 19.52 16.01
CA TYR A 74 19.94 19.97 15.69
C TYR A 74 20.01 21.50 15.56
N ALA A 75 19.04 22.11 14.87
CA ALA A 75 18.91 23.57 14.78
C ALA A 75 18.83 24.23 16.17
N ARG A 76 18.00 23.69 17.09
CA ARG A 76 17.88 24.21 18.47
C ARG A 76 19.19 24.10 19.25
N ASN A 77 19.91 22.99 19.10
CA ASN A 77 21.18 22.78 19.78
C ASN A 77 22.25 23.76 19.31
N LEU A 78 22.32 24.06 18.01
CA LEU A 78 23.21 25.10 17.46
C LEU A 78 22.86 26.50 17.98
N ASP A 79 21.57 26.87 18.01
CA ASP A 79 21.13 28.17 18.54
C ASP A 79 21.43 28.31 20.05
N LYS A 80 21.18 27.24 20.82
CA LYS A 80 21.53 27.18 22.25
C LYS A 80 23.04 27.34 22.47
N LEU A 81 23.86 26.69 21.66
CA LEU A 81 25.31 26.83 21.69
C LEU A 81 25.72 28.29 21.48
N VAL A 82 25.25 28.92 20.40
CA VAL A 82 25.55 30.33 20.10
C VAL A 82 25.12 31.25 21.26
N LYS A 83 23.90 31.10 21.78
CA LYS A 83 23.39 31.89 22.91
C LYS A 83 24.26 31.71 24.16
N SER A 84 24.67 30.48 24.49
CA SER A 84 25.52 30.21 25.65
C SER A 84 26.90 30.87 25.53
N MET A 85 27.50 30.85 24.34
CA MET A 85 28.80 31.47 24.07
C MET A 85 28.72 32.99 24.20
N ILE A 86 27.66 33.61 23.67
CA ILE A 86 27.41 35.05 23.81
C ILE A 86 27.21 35.44 25.28
N THR A 87 26.40 34.69 26.02
CA THR A 87 26.16 34.96 27.45
C THR A 87 27.44 34.87 28.26
N ARG A 88 28.27 33.83 28.06
CA ARG A 88 29.56 33.70 28.73
C ARG A 88 30.50 34.85 28.39
N HIS A 89 30.62 35.19 27.10
CA HIS A 89 31.45 36.31 26.66
C HIS A 89 31.01 37.66 27.27
N ARG A 90 29.70 37.85 27.48
CA ARG A 90 29.16 39.05 28.16
C ARG A 90 29.48 39.11 29.65
N ALA A 91 29.60 37.97 30.32
CA ALA A 91 29.90 37.90 31.75
C ALA A 91 31.34 38.32 32.09
N GLU A 92 32.27 38.27 31.14
CA GLU A 92 33.71 38.58 31.33
C GLU A 92 34.04 40.09 31.19
N LYS A 93 33.10 40.97 31.58
CA LYS A 93 33.07 42.44 31.36
C LYS A 93 34.40 43.19 31.54
N GLN A 94 35.24 42.81 32.51
CA GLN A 94 36.51 43.51 32.78
C GLN A 94 37.57 43.37 31.67
N LYS A 95 37.47 42.36 30.80
CA LYS A 95 38.42 42.14 29.69
C LYS A 95 37.93 42.67 28.33
N GLN A 96 36.72 43.21 28.26
CA GLN A 96 36.00 43.47 26.99
C GLN A 96 36.56 44.63 26.15
N GLU A 97 37.02 45.73 26.75
CA GLU A 97 37.50 46.88 25.97
C GLU A 97 38.75 46.54 25.15
N GLN A 98 39.71 45.80 25.73
CA GLN A 98 40.90 45.33 25.00
C GLN A 98 40.58 44.23 23.97
N TRP A 99 39.54 43.42 24.20
CA TRP A 99 39.18 42.33 23.30
C TRP A 99 38.51 42.82 22.02
N ALA A 100 37.70 43.88 22.10
CA ALA A 100 37.00 44.43 20.95
C ALA A 100 37.94 44.90 19.83
N THR A 101 39.18 45.27 20.17
CA THR A 101 40.23 45.73 19.25
C THR A 101 41.10 44.61 18.66
N MET A 102 40.92 43.35 19.07
CA MET A 102 41.75 42.22 18.60
C MET A 102 41.11 41.51 17.40
N SER A 103 41.91 41.12 16.40
CA SER A 103 41.45 40.35 15.22
C SER A 103 40.83 38.99 15.58
N THR A 104 41.27 38.38 16.69
CA THR A 104 40.68 37.15 17.25
C THR A 104 39.22 37.34 17.70
N SER A 105 38.83 38.55 18.10
CA SER A 105 37.42 38.87 18.41
C SER A 105 36.54 38.89 17.16
N ALA A 106 37.07 39.37 16.02
CA ALA A 106 36.38 39.30 14.75
C ALA A 106 36.19 37.84 14.26
N CYS A 107 37.23 37.01 14.41
CA CYS A 107 37.15 35.58 14.10
C CYS A 107 36.08 34.87 14.95
N TRP A 108 36.01 35.15 16.25
CA TRP A 108 34.98 34.61 17.14
C TRP A 108 33.56 35.02 16.72
N LYS A 109 33.34 36.31 16.42
CA LYS A 109 32.03 36.79 15.92
C LYS A 109 31.64 36.10 14.62
N HIS A 110 32.59 35.92 13.71
CA HIS A 110 32.35 35.23 12.44
C HIS A 110 31.94 33.77 12.65
N LEU A 111 32.65 33.05 13.54
CA LEU A 111 32.32 31.67 13.88
C LEU A 111 30.89 31.55 14.43
N LEU A 112 30.50 32.41 15.38
CA LEU A 112 29.13 32.44 15.89
C LEU A 112 28.10 32.75 14.81
N GLY A 113 28.45 33.63 13.87
CA GLY A 113 27.62 33.94 12.70
C GLY A 113 27.37 32.71 11.83
N ILE A 114 28.43 31.96 11.49
CA ILE A 114 28.32 30.72 10.71
C ILE A 114 27.44 29.70 11.43
N THR A 115 27.69 29.44 12.72
CA THR A 115 26.90 28.48 13.50
C THR A 115 25.42 28.88 13.59
N ARG A 116 25.14 30.19 13.75
CA ARG A 116 23.76 30.70 13.73
C ARG A 116 23.10 30.52 12.37
N LYS A 117 23.84 30.75 11.29
CA LYS A 117 23.34 30.52 9.93
C LYS A 117 23.03 29.03 9.70
N GLN A 118 23.89 28.13 10.12
CA GLN A 118 23.63 26.68 10.06
C GLN A 118 22.35 26.31 10.83
N SER A 119 22.15 26.86 12.04
CA SER A 119 20.90 26.66 12.79
C SER A 119 19.65 27.04 11.97
N GLN A 120 19.66 28.20 11.31
CA GLN A 120 18.56 28.66 10.46
C GLN A 120 18.35 27.78 9.22
N ASP A 121 19.43 27.30 8.63
CA ASP A 121 19.37 26.40 7.47
C ASP A 121 18.74 25.05 7.86
N HIS A 122 19.13 24.47 9.00
CA HIS A 122 18.53 23.26 9.53
C HIS A 122 17.05 23.44 9.90
N GLN A 123 16.68 24.60 10.45
CA GLN A 123 15.26 24.92 10.68
C GLN A 123 14.47 24.96 9.35
N SER A 124 15.03 25.58 8.31
CA SER A 124 14.39 25.67 7.00
C SER A 124 14.21 24.27 6.39
N VAL A 125 15.22 23.39 6.51
CA VAL A 125 15.13 22.00 6.06
C VAL A 125 14.08 21.21 6.85
N ALA A 126 14.00 21.40 8.17
CA ALA A 126 12.98 20.78 9.01
C ALA A 126 11.56 21.18 8.56
N GLU A 127 11.33 22.45 8.27
CA GLU A 127 10.04 22.96 7.75
C GLU A 127 9.70 22.39 6.37
N ILE A 128 10.68 22.24 5.47
CA ILE A 128 10.47 21.59 4.17
C ILE A 128 10.05 20.14 4.35
N TYR A 129 10.71 19.40 5.25
CA TYR A 129 10.38 17.99 5.49
C TYR A 129 9.01 17.82 6.14
N SER A 130 8.69 18.57 7.18
CA SER A 130 7.43 18.40 7.92
C SER A 130 6.21 18.89 7.14
N ASN A 131 6.35 19.96 6.35
CA ASN A 131 5.23 20.58 5.64
C ASN A 131 5.18 20.12 4.18
N HIS A 132 6.20 20.46 3.40
CA HIS A 132 6.16 20.28 1.95
C HIS A 132 6.25 18.80 1.56
N MET A 133 7.22 18.06 2.09
CA MET A 133 7.41 16.66 1.70
C MET A 133 6.22 15.78 2.12
N VAL A 134 5.75 15.93 3.36
CA VAL A 134 4.58 15.18 3.86
C VAL A 134 3.32 15.50 3.04
N SER A 135 3.08 16.78 2.72
CA SER A 135 1.94 17.21 1.90
C SER A 135 2.02 16.64 0.48
N ARG A 136 3.18 16.71 -0.18
CA ARG A 136 3.33 16.16 -1.54
C ARG A 136 3.13 14.66 -1.58
N LEU A 137 3.57 13.93 -0.56
CA LEU A 137 3.32 12.50 -0.43
C LEU A 137 1.83 12.19 -0.21
N ALA A 138 1.11 13.02 0.56
CA ALA A 138 -0.34 12.88 0.72
C ALA A 138 -1.07 13.05 -0.62
N GLU A 139 -0.68 14.08 -1.41
CA GLU A 139 -1.24 14.28 -2.75
C GLU A 139 -0.96 13.11 -3.69
N ILE A 140 0.25 12.53 -3.64
CA ILE A 140 0.58 11.33 -4.42
C ILE A 140 -0.35 10.18 -4.05
N MET A 141 -0.55 9.91 -2.76
CA MET A 141 -1.46 8.87 -2.28
C MET A 141 -2.89 9.09 -2.78
N ASP A 142 -3.44 10.30 -2.65
CA ASP A 142 -4.79 10.64 -3.10
C ASP A 142 -4.94 10.47 -4.61
N ASN A 143 -3.93 10.87 -5.37
CA ASN A 143 -3.88 10.72 -6.82
C ASN A 143 -3.85 9.23 -7.22
N SER A 144 -3.02 8.42 -6.58
CA SER A 144 -2.92 6.97 -6.85
C SER A 144 -4.23 6.26 -6.56
N GLN A 145 -4.89 6.57 -5.44
CA GLN A 145 -6.22 6.05 -5.14
C GLN A 145 -7.27 6.49 -6.16
N ARG A 146 -7.24 7.75 -6.61
CA ARG A 146 -8.16 8.26 -7.63
C ARG A 146 -7.95 7.57 -8.98
N ILE A 147 -6.70 7.37 -9.39
CA ILE A 147 -6.35 6.67 -10.63
C ILE A 147 -6.80 5.22 -10.54
N PHE A 148 -6.53 4.53 -9.43
CA PHE A 148 -6.97 3.16 -9.21
C PHE A 148 -8.49 3.01 -9.35
N ARG A 149 -9.29 3.89 -8.73
CA ARG A 149 -10.76 3.84 -8.87
C ARG A 149 -11.18 3.88 -10.34
N LYS A 150 -10.64 4.84 -11.10
CA LYS A 150 -10.91 4.95 -12.55
C LYS A 150 -10.49 3.70 -13.33
N CYS A 151 -9.28 3.19 -13.08
CA CYS A 151 -8.78 1.99 -13.75
C CYS A 151 -9.64 0.75 -13.42
N ARG A 152 -10.08 0.62 -12.17
CA ARG A 152 -10.95 -0.47 -11.73
C ARG A 152 -12.32 -0.40 -12.40
N ASP A 153 -12.91 0.79 -12.49
CA ASP A 153 -14.23 0.98 -13.10
C ASP A 153 -14.17 0.67 -14.61
N ILE A 154 -13.18 1.22 -15.33
CA ILE A 154 -12.95 0.92 -16.76
C ILE A 154 -12.69 -0.59 -16.98
N GLY A 155 -11.86 -1.18 -16.12
CA GLY A 155 -11.55 -2.61 -16.17
C GLY A 155 -12.78 -3.48 -15.94
N ALA A 156 -13.62 -3.16 -14.95
CA ALA A 156 -14.84 -3.87 -14.67
C ALA A 156 -15.85 -3.82 -15.83
N GLU A 157 -16.04 -2.64 -16.43
CA GLU A 157 -16.89 -2.47 -17.61
C GLU A 157 -16.38 -3.31 -18.80
N SER A 158 -15.07 -3.24 -19.07
CA SER A 158 -14.43 -4.01 -20.15
C SER A 158 -14.55 -5.52 -19.93
N HIS A 159 -14.41 -5.97 -18.67
CA HIS A 159 -14.57 -7.37 -18.29
C HIS A 159 -16.02 -7.84 -18.47
N GLU A 160 -17.01 -6.99 -18.16
CA GLU A 160 -18.41 -7.30 -18.37
C GLU A 160 -18.73 -7.51 -19.86
N ASP A 161 -18.25 -6.62 -20.72
CA ASP A 161 -18.47 -6.72 -22.16
C ASP A 161 -17.82 -7.96 -22.77
N MET A 162 -16.60 -8.30 -22.34
CA MET A 162 -15.96 -9.56 -22.73
C MET A 162 -16.80 -10.78 -22.31
N MET A 163 -17.36 -10.76 -21.10
CA MET A 163 -18.20 -11.85 -20.61
C MET A 163 -19.52 -11.97 -21.38
N LYS A 164 -20.11 -10.86 -21.85
CA LYS A 164 -21.30 -10.88 -22.72
C LYS A 164 -21.00 -11.63 -24.02
N VAL A 165 -19.94 -11.24 -24.73
CA VAL A 165 -19.52 -11.88 -25.99
C VAL A 165 -19.20 -13.37 -25.79
N LEU A 166 -18.52 -13.74 -24.69
CA LEU A 166 -18.23 -15.14 -24.37
C LEU A 166 -19.51 -15.97 -24.14
N ASN A 167 -20.52 -15.38 -23.49
CA ASN A 167 -21.80 -16.06 -23.25
C ASN A 167 -22.61 -16.22 -24.55
N GLU A 168 -22.59 -15.21 -25.44
CA GLU A 168 -23.21 -15.29 -26.76
C GLU A 168 -22.59 -16.40 -27.61
N LEU A 169 -21.26 -16.45 -27.67
CA LEU A 169 -20.52 -17.51 -28.37
C LEU A 169 -20.85 -18.88 -27.79
N GLN A 170 -20.84 -19.02 -26.46
CA GLN A 170 -21.18 -20.28 -25.80
C GLN A 170 -22.61 -20.72 -26.15
N SER A 171 -23.54 -19.78 -26.29
CA SER A 171 -24.92 -20.07 -26.67
C SER A 171 -25.02 -20.50 -28.13
N ALA A 172 -24.36 -19.79 -29.05
CA ALA A 172 -24.29 -20.15 -30.47
C ALA A 172 -23.68 -21.54 -30.70
N MET A 173 -22.60 -21.88 -29.99
CA MET A 173 -21.97 -23.20 -30.06
C MET A 173 -22.89 -24.32 -29.59
N LYS A 174 -23.68 -24.11 -28.53
CA LYS A 174 -24.67 -25.09 -28.07
C LYS A 174 -25.73 -25.32 -29.13
N THR A 175 -26.26 -24.25 -29.71
CA THR A 175 -27.25 -24.32 -30.79
C THR A 175 -26.71 -25.10 -31.99
N TYR A 176 -25.48 -24.81 -32.43
CA TYR A 176 -24.84 -25.55 -33.53
C TYR A 176 -24.75 -27.06 -33.25
N HIS A 177 -24.30 -27.46 -32.05
CA HIS A 177 -24.19 -28.87 -31.68
C HIS A 177 -25.54 -29.59 -31.54
N ILE A 178 -26.65 -28.87 -31.33
CA ILE A 178 -28.00 -29.45 -31.28
C ILE A 178 -28.49 -29.83 -32.68
N TYR A 179 -28.10 -29.05 -33.69
CA TYR A 179 -28.52 -29.27 -35.09
C TYR A 179 -27.58 -30.21 -35.87
N GLN A 180 -26.56 -30.76 -35.22
CA GLN A 180 -25.61 -31.72 -35.79
C GLN A 180 -25.89 -33.13 -35.27
#